data_AF-A0A2N7S4X1-F1
#
_entry.id   AF-A0A2N7S4X1-F1
#
_cell.length_a   1.000
_cell.length_b   1.000
_cell.length_c   1.000
_cell.angle_alpha   90.00
_cell.angle_beta   90.00
_cell.angle_gamma   90.00
#
_symmetry.space_group_name_H-M   'P 1'
#
loop_
_entity.id
_entity.type
_entity.pdbx_description
1 polymer ?
#
loop_
_entity_poly.entity_id
_entity_poly.type
_entity_poly.pdbx_seq_one_letter_code
_entity_poly.pdbx_strand_id
1 'polypeptide(L)'
;MAEKIVRSFLYWFEETATDDINKLKSGSQDHQSALRIRTMLWILSFLLRQEREEEFNRFLALYLRLVAVENRLLNEPDLFKPNNHGIMLGIAHLHAATLFPGLDLQETSALEWVNRLYSTLGEIIDEDGIASENTPIYQIFYVMLLDDIVLFIKWTRKFPGQARMFELLLRAAQIGVRKQLLPNGAVPPLGDSPGGMQHRYKPMLGTLWSPNNGLAVISQEEEYFSFVAGFRSVIHKQLDELSIAWWRDGGFIFRDAGLLNYDQNDPTPSLSGCK
;
A
#
# COMPACT_ATOMS: atom_id res chain seq x y z
N MET A 1 20.96 23.17 -1.13
CA MET A 1 19.65 22.48 -0.96
C MET A 1 19.76 21.28 -0.02
N ALA A 2 20.65 20.30 -0.28
CA ALA A 2 20.85 19.13 0.59
C ALA A 2 21.17 19.49 2.05
N GLU A 3 22.09 20.42 2.30
CA GLU A 3 22.44 20.85 3.67
C GLU A 3 21.24 21.44 4.43
N LYS A 4 20.38 22.21 3.74
CA LYS A 4 19.15 22.76 4.34
C LYS A 4 18.16 21.64 4.71
N ILE A 5 18.03 20.62 3.85
CA ILE A 5 17.19 19.43 4.14
C ILE A 5 17.74 18.68 5.35
N VAL A 6 19.05 18.43 5.40
CA VAL A 6 19.71 17.75 6.53
C VAL A 6 19.51 18.54 7.82
N ARG A 7 19.75 19.85 7.82
CA ARG A 7 19.57 20.72 9.00
C ARG A 7 18.11 20.80 9.45
N SER A 8 17.17 20.94 8.53
CA SER A 8 15.74 20.99 8.87
C SER A 8 15.24 19.66 9.44
N PHE A 9 15.73 18.53 8.92
CA PHE A 9 15.37 17.21 9.44
C PHE A 9 16.02 16.94 10.80
N LEU A 10 17.29 17.33 10.99
CA LEU A 10 17.97 17.30 12.28
C LEU A 10 17.18 18.03 13.35
N TYR A 11 16.83 19.28 13.06
CA TYR A 11 16.04 20.12 13.96
C TYR A 11 14.70 19.47 14.30
N TRP A 12 13.96 18.99 13.28
CA TRP A 12 12.69 18.31 13.53
C TRP A 12 12.85 17.03 14.38
N PHE A 13 13.85 16.21 14.09
CA PHE A 13 14.09 14.96 14.80
C PHE A 13 14.51 15.19 16.26
N GLU A 14 15.38 16.16 16.52
CA GLU A 14 15.80 16.55 17.88
C GLU A 14 14.66 17.16 18.70
N GLU A 15 13.76 17.93 18.08
CA GLU A 15 12.60 18.52 18.77
C GLU A 15 11.45 17.52 19.00
N THR A 16 11.30 16.54 18.10
CA THR A 16 10.08 15.70 18.04
C THR A 16 10.33 14.27 18.50
N ALA A 17 11.43 13.64 18.06
CA ALA A 17 11.62 12.19 18.18
C ALA A 17 12.48 11.76 19.37
N THR A 18 13.39 12.62 19.86
CA THR A 18 14.25 12.29 21.01
C THR A 18 13.57 12.45 22.36
N ASP A 19 12.59 13.34 22.47
CA ASP A 19 11.99 13.68 23.77
C ASP A 19 10.73 12.88 24.11
N ASP A 20 9.93 12.46 23.12
CA ASP A 20 8.73 11.65 23.35
C ASP A 20 8.26 10.97 22.07
N ILE A 21 8.43 9.63 22.01
CA ILE A 21 7.99 8.82 20.88
C ILE A 21 6.47 8.94 20.62
N ASN A 22 5.68 9.29 21.64
CA ASN A 22 4.25 9.51 21.50
C ASN A 22 3.92 10.75 20.67
N LYS A 23 4.82 11.75 20.58
CA LYS A 23 4.64 12.90 19.68
C LYS A 23 4.63 12.51 18.21
N LEU A 24 5.18 11.34 17.87
CA LEU A 24 5.11 10.83 16.52
C LEU A 24 3.74 10.20 16.22
N LYS A 25 2.94 9.81 17.22
CA LYS A 25 1.68 9.08 17.00
C LYS A 25 0.68 9.90 16.20
N SER A 26 0.11 9.27 15.18
CA SER A 26 -0.95 9.82 14.35
C SER A 26 -1.85 8.69 13.84
N GLY A 27 -3.02 9.03 13.31
CA GLY A 27 -3.97 8.03 12.75
C GLY A 27 -3.45 7.28 11.51
N SER A 28 -2.32 7.70 10.92
CA SER A 28 -1.70 7.08 9.75
C SER A 28 -0.19 6.89 9.99
N GLN A 29 0.13 6.43 11.21
CA GLN A 29 1.51 6.36 11.68
C GLN A 29 2.37 5.42 10.85
N ASP A 30 1.81 4.28 10.47
CA ASP A 30 2.41 3.28 9.60
C ASP A 30 2.85 3.86 8.25
N HIS A 31 1.95 4.57 7.58
CA HIS A 31 2.21 5.26 6.32
C HIS A 31 3.34 6.29 6.49
N GLN A 32 3.27 7.13 7.52
CA GLN A 32 4.28 8.16 7.76
C GLN A 32 5.66 7.55 8.07
N SER A 33 5.70 6.48 8.84
CA SER A 33 6.93 5.74 9.17
C SER A 33 7.57 5.16 7.91
N ALA A 34 6.75 4.53 7.06
CA ALA A 34 7.19 4.01 5.76
C ALA A 34 7.81 5.11 4.88
N LEU A 35 7.15 6.27 4.80
CA LEU A 35 7.64 7.42 4.03
C LEU A 35 8.95 7.99 4.59
N ARG A 36 9.06 8.14 5.92
CA ARG A 36 10.28 8.66 6.55
C ARG A 36 11.48 7.77 6.26
N ILE A 37 11.35 6.46 6.49
CA ILE A 37 12.42 5.47 6.24
C ILE A 37 12.85 5.51 4.76
N ARG A 38 11.92 5.40 3.81
CA ARG A 38 12.27 5.39 2.37
C ARG A 38 12.83 6.72 1.88
N THR A 39 12.30 7.84 2.36
CA THR A 39 12.81 9.17 1.98
C THR A 39 14.24 9.36 2.45
N MET A 40 14.56 8.95 3.68
CA MET A 40 15.93 9.04 4.17
C MET A 40 16.90 8.13 3.41
N LEU A 41 16.49 6.90 3.07
CA LEU A 41 17.27 6.03 2.19
C LEU A 41 17.57 6.68 0.83
N TRP A 42 16.58 7.37 0.25
CA TRP A 42 16.78 8.12 -0.99
C TRP A 42 17.78 9.26 -0.81
N ILE A 43 17.69 10.03 0.28
CA ILE A 43 18.65 11.11 0.59
C ILE A 43 20.06 10.55 0.77
N LEU A 44 20.22 9.44 1.49
CA LEU A 44 21.52 8.75 1.64
C LEU A 44 22.08 8.35 0.27
N SER A 45 21.26 7.72 -0.58
CA SER A 45 21.67 7.37 -1.93
C SER A 45 22.06 8.59 -2.77
N PHE A 46 21.35 9.72 -2.61
CA PHE A 46 21.67 10.96 -3.29
C PHE A 46 23.01 11.54 -2.83
N LEU A 47 23.21 11.68 -1.51
CA LEU A 47 24.45 12.20 -0.94
C LEU A 47 25.67 11.36 -1.33
N LEU A 48 25.53 10.03 -1.32
CA LEU A 48 26.55 9.10 -1.78
C LEU A 48 26.92 9.35 -3.25
N ARG A 49 25.92 9.49 -4.14
CA ARG A 49 26.13 9.75 -5.58
C ARG A 49 26.73 11.11 -5.89
N GLN A 50 26.56 12.07 -4.98
CA GLN A 50 27.14 13.41 -5.09
C GLN A 50 28.51 13.51 -4.40
N GLU A 51 29.06 12.40 -3.91
CA GLU A 51 30.36 12.35 -3.22
C GLU A 51 30.41 13.29 -2.00
N ARG A 52 29.28 13.46 -1.31
CA ARG A 52 29.10 14.32 -0.13
C ARG A 52 29.34 13.52 1.15
N GLU A 53 30.57 13.07 1.36
CA GLU A 53 30.91 12.08 2.41
C GLU A 53 30.60 12.58 3.84
N GLU A 54 30.93 13.84 4.16
CA GLU A 54 30.66 14.40 5.49
C GLU A 54 29.15 14.43 5.79
N GLU A 55 28.35 14.95 4.87
CA GLU A 55 26.90 14.99 5.03
C GLU A 55 26.27 13.61 4.99
N PHE A 56 26.80 12.70 4.18
CA PHE A 56 26.36 11.31 4.15
C PHE A 56 26.53 10.66 5.53
N ASN A 57 27.72 10.77 6.13
CA ASN A 57 28.01 10.17 7.44
C ASN A 57 27.13 10.78 8.54
N ARG A 58 26.94 12.10 8.53
CA ARG A 58 26.01 12.79 9.46
C ARG A 58 24.58 12.31 9.29
N PHE A 59 24.10 12.20 8.05
CA PHE A 59 22.72 11.79 7.77
C PHE A 59 22.52 10.29 8.03
N LEU A 60 23.54 9.46 7.82
CA LEU A 60 23.51 8.04 8.14
C LEU A 60 23.30 7.84 9.64
N ALA A 61 24.07 8.52 10.48
CA ALA A 61 23.88 8.46 11.94
C ALA A 61 22.44 8.79 12.37
N LEU A 62 21.79 9.75 11.69
CA LEU A 62 20.39 10.09 11.96
C LEU A 62 19.43 9.02 11.48
N TYR A 63 19.62 8.52 10.27
CA TYR A 63 18.82 7.45 9.72
C TYR A 63 18.82 6.23 10.65
N LEU A 64 19.99 5.87 11.18
CA LEU A 64 20.15 4.78 12.12
C LEU A 64 19.37 5.02 13.42
N ARG A 65 19.42 6.23 13.98
CA ARG A 65 18.63 6.59 15.17
C ARG A 65 17.13 6.53 14.88
N LEU A 66 16.68 7.06 13.74
CA LEU A 66 15.27 7.01 13.36
C LEU A 66 14.80 5.56 13.23
N VAL A 67 15.50 4.71 12.48
CA VAL A 67 15.12 3.31 12.28
C VAL A 67 15.03 2.57 13.62
N ALA A 68 15.91 2.86 14.57
CA ALA A 68 15.84 2.31 15.93
C ALA A 68 14.54 2.70 16.65
N VAL A 69 14.12 3.96 16.52
CA VAL A 69 12.85 4.47 17.06
C VAL A 69 11.65 3.80 16.37
N GLU A 70 11.66 3.72 15.04
CA GLU A 70 10.58 3.10 14.26
C GLU A 70 10.45 1.60 14.57
N ASN A 71 11.57 0.89 14.75
CA ASN A 71 11.54 -0.53 15.14
C ASN A 71 10.92 -0.74 16.53
N ARG A 72 11.10 0.19 17.48
CA ARG A 72 10.39 0.12 18.76
C ARG A 72 8.88 0.31 18.59
N LEU A 73 8.47 1.19 17.67
CA LEU A 73 7.05 1.40 17.37
C LEU A 73 6.41 0.18 16.68
N LEU A 74 7.17 -0.60 15.90
CA LEU A 74 6.68 -1.84 15.29
C LEU A 74 6.22 -2.89 16.31
N ASN A 75 6.76 -2.85 17.53
CA ASN A 75 6.38 -3.73 18.62
C ASN A 75 5.09 -3.28 19.32
N GLU A 76 4.52 -2.11 18.97
CA GLU A 76 3.18 -1.73 19.42
C GLU A 76 2.11 -2.56 18.68
N PRO A 77 1.07 -3.07 19.38
CA PRO A 77 0.10 -4.06 18.86
C PRO A 77 -0.71 -3.71 17.59
N ASP A 78 -0.51 -2.54 16.98
CA ASP A 78 -1.38 -2.04 15.92
C ASP A 78 -0.63 -1.37 14.77
N LEU A 79 0.70 -1.33 14.77
CA LEU A 79 1.39 -0.55 13.73
C LEU A 79 1.49 -1.28 12.40
N PHE A 80 1.87 -2.56 12.40
CA PHE A 80 1.97 -3.35 11.17
C PHE A 80 0.71 -4.18 10.98
N LYS A 81 -0.22 -3.70 10.14
CA LYS A 81 -1.51 -4.35 9.85
C LYS A 81 -1.55 -4.94 8.43
N PRO A 82 -2.41 -5.95 8.18
CA PRO A 82 -2.66 -6.47 6.84
C PRO A 82 -3.51 -5.49 6.02
N ASN A 83 -2.93 -4.34 5.69
CA ASN A 83 -3.51 -3.30 4.84
C ASN A 83 -2.40 -2.62 4.03
N ASN A 84 -2.78 -1.66 3.19
CA ASN A 84 -1.86 -1.04 2.24
C ASN A 84 -0.71 -0.29 2.96
N HIS A 85 -0.98 0.33 4.13
CA HIS A 85 0.03 1.02 4.91
C HIS A 85 1.01 0.05 5.59
N GLY A 86 0.53 -1.06 6.14
CA GLY A 86 1.39 -2.09 6.70
C GLY A 86 2.31 -2.69 5.64
N ILE A 87 1.82 -2.93 4.42
CA ILE A 87 2.67 -3.34 3.30
C ILE A 87 3.72 -2.28 2.96
N MET A 88 3.34 -0.99 2.90
CA MET A 88 4.31 0.10 2.68
C MET A 88 5.39 0.13 3.77
N LEU A 89 5.00 -0.07 5.02
CA LEU A 89 5.91 -0.12 6.17
C LEU A 89 6.87 -1.32 6.04
N GLY A 90 6.35 -2.51 5.76
CA GLY A 90 7.17 -3.69 5.54
C GLY A 90 8.16 -3.53 4.39
N ILE A 91 7.76 -2.90 3.28
CA ILE A 91 8.68 -2.56 2.18
C ILE A 91 9.81 -1.65 2.66
N ALA A 92 9.48 -0.62 3.45
CA ALA A 92 10.47 0.32 3.96
C ALA A 92 11.49 -0.39 4.87
N HIS A 93 11.04 -1.25 5.77
CA HIS A 93 11.93 -2.04 6.63
C HIS A 93 12.72 -3.11 5.85
N LEU A 94 12.14 -3.74 4.83
CA LEU A 94 12.87 -4.63 3.92
C LEU A 94 14.05 -3.90 3.25
N HIS A 95 13.81 -2.69 2.73
CA HIS A 95 14.87 -1.88 2.14
C HIS A 95 15.96 -1.56 3.16
N ALA A 96 15.58 -1.12 4.36
CA ALA A 96 16.50 -0.83 5.46
C ALA A 96 17.35 -2.06 5.82
N ALA A 97 16.73 -3.22 6.03
CA ALA A 97 17.37 -4.49 6.38
C ALA A 97 18.34 -4.98 5.31
N THR A 98 18.00 -4.73 4.05
CA THR A 98 18.81 -5.18 2.92
C THR A 98 20.06 -4.32 2.73
N LEU A 99 19.94 -3.01 2.89
CA LEU A 99 21.01 -2.04 2.66
C LEU A 99 21.98 -1.92 3.84
N PHE A 100 21.50 -2.16 5.06
CA PHE A 100 22.29 -2.08 6.27
C PHE A 100 22.25 -3.38 7.08
N PRO A 101 22.73 -4.50 6.50
CA PRO A 101 22.75 -5.78 7.20
C PRO A 101 23.70 -5.71 8.41
N GLY A 102 23.26 -6.21 9.57
CA GLY A 102 24.12 -6.36 10.75
C GLY A 102 24.29 -5.10 11.60
N LEU A 103 23.52 -4.03 11.35
CA LEU A 103 23.33 -3.02 12.37
C LEU A 103 22.41 -3.57 13.44
N ASP A 104 22.86 -3.53 14.70
CA ASP A 104 22.16 -3.97 15.93
C ASP A 104 20.87 -3.17 16.24
N LEU A 105 20.35 -2.50 15.21
CA LEU A 105 19.18 -1.64 15.21
C LEU A 105 17.96 -2.38 14.67
N GLN A 106 18.15 -3.50 13.97
CA GLN A 106 17.07 -4.26 13.35
C GLN A 106 16.88 -5.61 14.03
N GLU A 107 15.75 -5.77 14.71
CA GLU A 107 15.33 -7.06 15.29
C GLU A 107 15.01 -8.09 14.19
N THR A 108 14.60 -7.62 13.00
CA THR A 108 14.13 -8.44 11.89
C THR A 108 15.07 -8.32 10.70
N SER A 109 15.56 -9.46 10.21
CA SER A 109 16.40 -9.59 9.02
C SER A 109 15.62 -9.32 7.73
N ALA A 110 16.36 -9.07 6.63
CA ALA A 110 15.74 -8.88 5.31
C ALA A 110 14.93 -10.11 4.86
N LEU A 111 15.40 -11.32 5.14
CA LEU A 111 14.68 -12.55 4.78
C LEU A 111 13.37 -12.68 5.56
N GLU A 112 13.38 -12.35 6.86
CA GLU A 112 12.17 -12.35 7.69
C GLU A 112 11.16 -11.32 7.19
N TRP A 113 11.60 -10.12 6.78
CA TRP A 113 10.72 -9.14 6.14
C TRP A 113 10.13 -9.62 4.82
N VAL A 114 10.93 -10.29 3.97
CA VAL A 114 10.43 -10.90 2.72
C VAL A 114 9.32 -11.91 3.03
N ASN A 115 9.55 -12.80 4.01
CA ASN A 115 8.56 -13.82 4.39
C ASN A 115 7.31 -13.19 5.03
N ARG A 116 7.50 -12.19 5.92
CA ARG A 116 6.41 -11.47 6.57
C ARG A 116 5.55 -10.74 5.55
N LEU A 117 6.15 -10.02 4.60
CA LEU A 117 5.43 -9.37 3.51
C LEU A 117 4.63 -10.37 2.68
N TYR A 118 5.21 -11.52 2.33
CA TYR A 118 4.51 -12.53 1.54
C TYR A 118 3.30 -13.09 2.30
N SER A 119 3.47 -13.42 3.59
CA SER A 119 2.37 -13.87 4.46
C SER A 119 1.28 -12.82 4.56
N THR A 120 1.64 -11.57 4.84
CA THR A 120 0.69 -10.46 5.02
C THR A 120 -0.09 -10.19 3.74
N LEU A 121 0.57 -10.23 2.58
CA LEU A 121 -0.12 -10.11 1.30
C LEU A 121 -1.04 -11.29 0.99
N GLY A 122 -0.74 -12.49 1.51
CA GLY A 122 -1.65 -13.64 1.44
C GLY A 122 -2.90 -13.51 2.33
N GLU A 123 -2.87 -12.65 3.36
CA GLU A 123 -4.07 -12.28 4.14
C GLU A 123 -4.91 -11.23 3.43
N ILE A 124 -4.27 -10.39 2.61
CA ILE A 124 -4.92 -9.29 1.88
C ILE A 124 -5.52 -9.76 0.57
N ILE A 125 -4.76 -10.53 -0.21
CA ILE A 125 -5.10 -10.92 -1.59
C ILE A 125 -5.56 -12.37 -1.56
N ASP A 126 -6.80 -12.59 -1.95
CA ASP A 126 -7.38 -13.93 -1.98
C ASP A 126 -6.90 -14.78 -3.16
N GLU A 127 -7.40 -16.01 -3.23
CA GLU A 127 -7.15 -16.97 -4.31
C GLU A 127 -7.60 -16.51 -5.70
N ASP A 128 -8.55 -15.58 -5.78
CA ASP A 128 -9.00 -14.95 -7.03
C ASP A 128 -8.13 -13.74 -7.43
N GLY A 129 -7.15 -13.38 -6.60
CA GLY A 129 -6.26 -12.25 -6.82
C GLY A 129 -6.89 -10.91 -6.44
N ILE A 130 -7.91 -10.89 -5.59
CA ILE A 130 -8.65 -9.70 -5.16
C ILE A 130 -8.23 -9.30 -3.74
N ALA A 131 -7.79 -8.06 -3.60
CA ALA A 131 -7.35 -7.46 -2.35
C ALA A 131 -8.55 -7.06 -1.48
N SER A 132 -8.48 -7.30 -0.17
CA SER A 132 -9.59 -7.22 0.77
C SER A 132 -10.01 -5.80 1.24
N GLU A 133 -9.58 -4.72 0.58
CA GLU A 133 -9.89 -3.31 0.94
C GLU A 133 -11.17 -2.71 0.30
N ASN A 134 -12.15 -3.54 -0.01
CA ASN A 134 -13.49 -3.24 -0.56
C ASN A 134 -13.56 -2.36 -1.83
N THR A 135 -12.43 -1.94 -2.39
CA THR A 135 -12.37 -0.83 -3.33
C THR A 135 -11.38 -1.10 -4.48
N PRO A 136 -11.80 -1.01 -5.76
CA PRO A 136 -10.97 -1.33 -6.92
C PRO A 136 -9.71 -0.45 -7.11
N ILE A 137 -9.71 0.82 -6.64
CA ILE A 137 -8.51 1.65 -6.77
C ILE A 137 -7.35 1.13 -5.90
N TYR A 138 -7.67 0.57 -4.73
CA TYR A 138 -6.67 -0.03 -3.85
C TYR A 138 -6.12 -1.34 -4.41
N GLN A 139 -6.89 -2.09 -5.21
CA GLN A 139 -6.34 -3.22 -5.98
C GLN A 139 -5.16 -2.77 -6.87
N ILE A 140 -5.32 -1.66 -7.60
CA ILE A 140 -4.25 -1.13 -8.46
C ILE A 140 -3.05 -0.73 -7.60
N PHE A 141 -3.29 -0.12 -6.44
CA PHE A 141 -2.25 0.25 -5.50
C PHE A 141 -1.47 -0.98 -4.99
N TYR A 142 -2.14 -2.07 -4.62
CA TYR A 142 -1.48 -3.32 -4.25
C TYR A 142 -0.62 -3.91 -5.36
N VAL A 143 -1.09 -3.84 -6.60
CA VAL A 143 -0.27 -4.28 -7.75
C VAL A 143 0.98 -3.40 -7.90
N MET A 144 0.89 -2.10 -7.65
CA MET A 144 2.07 -1.22 -7.63
C MET A 144 3.05 -1.60 -6.52
N LEU A 145 2.56 -1.87 -5.30
CA LEU A 145 3.39 -2.31 -4.18
C LEU A 145 4.07 -3.67 -4.45
N LEU A 146 3.33 -4.63 -5.02
CA LEU A 146 3.88 -5.92 -5.42
C LEU A 146 4.95 -5.80 -6.51
N ASP A 147 4.73 -4.92 -7.49
CA ASP A 147 5.71 -4.64 -8.54
C ASP A 147 7.00 -4.05 -7.94
N ASP A 148 6.89 -3.08 -7.02
CA ASP A 148 8.01 -2.53 -6.25
C ASP A 148 8.78 -3.64 -5.51
N ILE A 149 8.06 -4.54 -4.82
CA ILE A 149 8.67 -5.67 -4.09
C ILE A 149 9.40 -6.61 -5.05
N VAL A 150 8.77 -7.02 -6.15
CA VAL A 150 9.37 -7.93 -7.15
C VAL A 150 10.63 -7.32 -7.74
N LEU A 151 10.56 -6.05 -8.16
CA LEU A 151 11.70 -5.32 -8.71
C LEU A 151 12.85 -5.25 -7.71
N PHE A 152 12.55 -4.88 -6.46
CA PHE A 152 13.56 -4.79 -5.41
C PHE A 152 14.20 -6.14 -5.12
N ILE A 153 13.41 -7.18 -4.83
CA ILE A 153 13.93 -8.51 -4.49
C ILE A 153 14.80 -9.05 -5.62
N LYS A 154 14.37 -8.91 -6.89
CA LYS A 154 15.17 -9.34 -8.04
C LYS A 154 16.47 -8.56 -8.18
N TRP A 155 16.43 -7.24 -7.94
CA TRP A 155 17.63 -6.41 -7.93
C TRP A 155 18.64 -6.88 -6.88
N THR A 156 18.18 -7.29 -5.69
CA THR A 156 19.10 -7.79 -4.64
C THR A 156 19.83 -9.07 -5.04
N ARG A 157 19.22 -9.92 -5.88
CA ARG A 157 19.66 -11.29 -6.21
C ARG A 157 19.82 -12.23 -5.00
N LYS A 158 19.39 -11.82 -3.79
CA LYS A 158 19.55 -12.58 -2.53
C LYS A 158 18.46 -13.64 -2.32
N PHE A 159 17.26 -13.43 -2.88
CA PHE A 159 16.07 -14.25 -2.58
C PHE A 159 15.37 -14.76 -3.86
N PRO A 160 16.03 -15.58 -4.70
CA PRO A 160 15.48 -15.98 -6.01
C PRO A 160 14.19 -16.79 -5.92
N GLY A 161 14.02 -17.64 -4.89
CA GLY A 161 12.79 -18.40 -4.67
C GLY A 161 11.61 -17.48 -4.33
N GLN A 162 11.81 -16.56 -3.39
CA GLN A 162 10.80 -15.58 -2.98
C GLN A 162 10.46 -14.63 -4.12
N ALA A 163 11.44 -14.22 -4.94
CA ALA A 163 11.18 -13.42 -6.14
C ALA A 163 10.13 -14.09 -7.04
N ARG A 164 10.25 -15.41 -7.26
CA ARG A 164 9.29 -16.18 -8.06
C ARG A 164 7.91 -16.23 -7.40
N MET A 165 7.84 -16.38 -6.08
CA MET A 165 6.56 -16.39 -5.35
C MET A 165 5.84 -15.05 -5.46
N PHE A 166 6.54 -13.93 -5.29
CA PHE A 166 5.98 -12.60 -5.49
C PHE A 166 5.58 -12.33 -6.94
N GLU A 167 6.32 -12.83 -7.93
CA GLU A 167 5.92 -12.72 -9.35
C GLU A 167 4.60 -13.44 -9.64
N LEU A 168 4.36 -14.59 -9.01
CA LEU A 168 3.10 -15.33 -9.17
C LEU A 168 1.94 -14.57 -8.52
N LEU A 169 2.14 -14.06 -7.30
CA LEU A 169 1.15 -13.23 -6.61
C LEU A 169 0.85 -11.94 -7.38
N LEU A 170 1.88 -11.28 -7.91
CA LEU A 170 1.74 -10.09 -8.78
C LEU A 170 0.89 -10.41 -10.01
N ARG A 171 1.10 -11.56 -10.66
CA ARG A 171 0.29 -11.96 -11.82
C ARG A 171 -1.17 -12.19 -11.44
N ALA A 172 -1.44 -12.86 -10.32
CA ALA A 172 -2.80 -13.05 -9.82
C ALA A 172 -3.48 -11.69 -9.54
N ALA A 173 -2.80 -10.80 -8.81
CA ALA A 173 -3.32 -9.46 -8.50
C ALA A 173 -3.55 -8.59 -9.76
N GLN A 174 -2.69 -8.72 -10.77
CA GLN A 174 -2.87 -8.06 -12.08
C GLN A 174 -4.09 -8.59 -12.83
N ILE A 175 -4.35 -9.90 -12.79
CA ILE A 175 -5.58 -10.48 -13.34
C ILE A 175 -6.79 -9.92 -12.58
N GLY A 176 -6.71 -9.84 -11.25
CA GLY A 176 -7.72 -9.24 -10.39
C GLY A 176 -8.06 -7.79 -10.77
N VAL A 177 -7.06 -6.94 -11.04
CA VAL A 177 -7.29 -5.59 -11.58
C VAL A 177 -8.07 -5.67 -12.88
N ARG A 178 -7.58 -6.45 -13.85
CA ARG A 178 -8.13 -6.48 -15.21
C ARG A 178 -9.58 -6.95 -15.25
N LYS A 179 -9.96 -7.88 -14.38
CA LYS A 179 -11.34 -8.38 -14.25
C LYS A 179 -12.30 -7.37 -13.60
N GLN A 180 -11.77 -6.41 -12.84
CA GLN A 180 -12.59 -5.37 -12.19
C GLN A 180 -12.83 -4.14 -13.10
N LEU A 181 -12.03 -3.95 -14.14
CA LEU A 181 -12.15 -2.78 -15.03
C LEU A 181 -13.45 -2.79 -15.83
N LEU A 182 -13.95 -1.60 -16.12
CA LEU A 182 -14.99 -1.39 -17.13
C LEU A 182 -14.49 -1.81 -18.53
N PRO A 183 -15.39 -2.09 -19.49
CA PRO A 183 -15.01 -2.54 -20.84
C PRO A 183 -14.16 -1.52 -21.61
N ASN A 184 -14.34 -0.23 -21.30
CA ASN A 184 -13.51 0.86 -21.84
C ASN A 184 -12.14 1.01 -21.13
N GLY A 185 -11.87 0.22 -20.10
CA GLY A 185 -10.62 0.22 -19.32
C GLY A 185 -10.59 1.18 -18.13
N ALA A 186 -11.68 1.89 -17.83
CA ALA A 186 -11.76 2.70 -16.62
C ALA A 186 -11.89 1.83 -15.35
N VAL A 187 -11.43 2.38 -14.22
CA VAL A 187 -11.71 1.85 -12.89
C VAL A 187 -13.17 2.18 -12.55
N PRO A 188 -13.99 1.21 -12.13
CA PRO A 188 -15.36 1.49 -11.73
C PRO A 188 -15.37 2.26 -10.39
N PRO A 189 -16.31 3.18 -10.18
CA PRO A 189 -16.36 4.04 -9.00
C PRO A 189 -17.00 3.31 -7.81
N LEU A 190 -16.51 2.12 -7.45
CA LEU A 190 -17.04 1.32 -6.34
C LEU A 190 -16.34 1.68 -5.03
N GLY A 191 -17.10 1.85 -3.95
CA GLY A 191 -16.57 2.18 -2.63
C GLY A 191 -15.77 3.49 -2.64
N ASP A 192 -14.52 3.43 -2.16
CA ASP A 192 -13.65 4.62 -2.10
C ASP A 192 -12.99 4.95 -3.45
N SER A 193 -13.37 4.27 -4.54
CA SER A 193 -12.86 4.57 -5.86
C SER A 193 -13.59 5.78 -6.47
N PRO A 194 -12.88 6.86 -6.85
CA PRO A 194 -13.51 7.96 -7.58
C PRO A 194 -13.91 7.57 -9.01
N GLY A 195 -13.46 6.39 -9.48
CA GLY A 195 -13.49 5.95 -10.86
C GLY A 195 -12.48 6.70 -11.73
N GLY A 196 -12.50 6.41 -13.03
CA GLY A 196 -11.70 7.13 -14.03
C GLY A 196 -10.76 6.23 -14.82
N MET A 197 -10.16 6.80 -15.86
CA MET A 197 -9.29 6.04 -16.76
C MET A 197 -7.96 5.70 -16.10
N GLN A 198 -7.58 4.43 -16.22
CA GLN A 198 -6.22 3.98 -16.01
C GLN A 198 -5.66 3.49 -17.36
N HIS A 199 -4.33 3.58 -17.54
CA HIS A 199 -3.68 3.26 -18.81
C HIS A 199 -2.73 2.06 -18.74
N ARG A 200 -2.58 1.46 -17.56
CA ARG A 200 -1.59 0.41 -17.31
C ARG A 200 -2.10 -0.98 -17.72
N TYR A 201 -3.40 -1.21 -17.58
CA TYR A 201 -4.03 -2.52 -17.75
C TYR A 201 -5.12 -2.47 -18.81
N LYS A 202 -5.27 -3.56 -19.56
CA LYS A 202 -6.43 -3.76 -20.45
C LYS A 202 -7.49 -4.60 -19.73
N PRO A 203 -8.78 -4.27 -19.85
CA PRO A 203 -9.84 -5.05 -19.24
C PRO A 203 -9.78 -6.51 -19.69
N MET A 204 -10.19 -7.40 -18.79
CA MET A 204 -10.38 -8.81 -19.05
C MET A 204 -11.86 -9.10 -18.87
N LEU A 205 -12.60 -9.11 -19.98
CA LEU A 205 -14.02 -9.39 -20.01
C LEU A 205 -14.29 -10.83 -19.53
N GLY A 206 -15.51 -11.06 -19.04
CA GLY A 206 -15.96 -12.32 -18.47
C GLY A 206 -16.51 -12.12 -17.07
N THR A 207 -16.39 -13.16 -16.24
CA THR A 207 -16.92 -13.17 -14.88
C THR A 207 -15.79 -13.14 -13.85
N LEU A 208 -15.92 -12.26 -12.87
CA LEU A 208 -15.23 -12.34 -11.60
C LEU A 208 -16.23 -12.82 -10.56
N TRP A 209 -15.89 -13.89 -9.87
CA TRP A 209 -16.66 -14.41 -8.74
C TRP A 209 -15.68 -14.56 -7.59
N SER A 210 -15.76 -13.67 -6.61
CA SER A 210 -14.85 -13.62 -5.47
C SER A 210 -15.68 -13.57 -4.19
N PRO A 211 -16.21 -14.72 -3.73
CA PRO A 211 -17.17 -14.80 -2.63
C PRO A 211 -16.55 -14.41 -1.30
N ASN A 212 -15.27 -14.71 -1.08
CA ASN A 212 -14.51 -14.29 0.12
C ASN A 212 -14.41 -12.77 0.22
N ASN A 213 -14.38 -12.09 -0.93
CA ASN A 213 -14.35 -10.64 -1.02
C ASN A 213 -15.74 -10.01 -1.15
N GLY A 214 -16.81 -10.81 -1.21
CA GLY A 214 -18.17 -10.30 -1.43
C GLY A 214 -18.35 -9.57 -2.74
N LEU A 215 -17.61 -9.93 -3.80
CA LEU A 215 -17.63 -9.23 -5.08
C LEU A 215 -17.94 -10.17 -6.23
N ALA A 216 -18.95 -9.81 -7.02
CA ALA A 216 -19.21 -10.41 -8.32
C ALA A 216 -19.17 -9.33 -9.41
N VAL A 217 -18.55 -9.64 -10.54
CA VAL A 217 -18.54 -8.79 -11.74
C VAL A 217 -18.86 -9.64 -12.96
N ILE A 218 -19.76 -9.14 -13.81
CA ILE A 218 -19.99 -9.65 -15.16
C ILE A 218 -19.64 -8.51 -16.12
N SER A 219 -18.68 -8.75 -17.00
CA SER A 219 -18.17 -7.74 -17.94
C SER A 219 -18.17 -8.32 -19.36
N GLN A 220 -18.76 -7.60 -20.30
CA GLN A 220 -18.84 -7.90 -21.73
C GLN A 220 -18.40 -6.66 -22.52
N GLU A 221 -18.40 -6.71 -23.85
CA GLU A 221 -17.86 -5.61 -24.68
C GLU A 221 -18.57 -4.27 -24.42
N GLU A 222 -19.88 -4.29 -24.16
CA GLU A 222 -20.70 -3.09 -24.00
C GLU A 222 -21.39 -3.01 -22.63
N GLU A 223 -21.10 -3.95 -21.71
CA GLU A 223 -21.81 -4.07 -20.44
C GLU A 223 -20.88 -4.44 -19.30
N TYR A 224 -21.11 -3.84 -18.14
CA TYR A 224 -20.47 -4.19 -16.88
C TYR A 224 -21.50 -4.12 -15.77
N PHE A 225 -21.60 -5.19 -15.00
CA PHE A 225 -22.45 -5.27 -13.82
C PHE A 225 -21.62 -5.77 -12.65
N SER A 226 -21.60 -5.02 -11.56
CA SER A 226 -21.02 -5.45 -10.28
C SER A 226 -22.08 -5.57 -9.22
N PHE A 227 -21.90 -6.54 -8.33
CA PHE A 227 -22.71 -6.74 -7.14
C PHE A 227 -21.79 -6.93 -5.94
N VAL A 228 -22.00 -6.15 -4.89
CA VAL A 228 -21.25 -6.22 -3.63
C VAL A 228 -22.13 -6.81 -2.55
N ALA A 229 -21.71 -7.92 -1.96
CA ALA A 229 -22.38 -8.59 -0.85
C ALA A 229 -21.35 -9.41 -0.07
N GLY A 230 -20.70 -8.78 0.90
CA GLY A 230 -19.83 -9.44 1.86
C GLY A 230 -19.03 -8.45 2.71
N PHE A 231 -18.72 -8.89 3.92
CA PHE A 231 -17.89 -8.15 4.86
C PHE A 231 -16.56 -8.86 5.05
N ARG A 232 -15.48 -8.23 4.59
CA ARG A 232 -14.12 -8.79 4.62
C ARG A 232 -13.15 -8.01 5.50
N SER A 233 -13.28 -6.70 5.55
CA SER A 233 -12.49 -5.83 6.41
C SER A 233 -13.27 -4.54 6.67
N VAL A 234 -12.93 -3.86 7.76
CA VAL A 234 -13.41 -2.49 8.05
C VAL A 234 -12.69 -1.43 7.21
N ILE A 235 -11.55 -1.78 6.63
CA ILE A 235 -10.68 -0.85 5.89
C ILE A 235 -11.35 -0.50 4.55
N HIS A 236 -11.58 0.79 4.33
CA HIS A 236 -12.24 1.32 3.14
C HIS A 236 -13.62 0.70 2.86
N LYS A 237 -14.27 0.15 3.89
CA LYS A 237 -15.60 -0.44 3.79
C LYS A 237 -16.67 0.63 4.00
N GLN A 238 -17.63 0.67 3.08
CA GLN A 238 -18.84 1.45 3.21
C GLN A 238 -20.01 0.56 3.65
N LEU A 239 -21.12 1.16 4.08
CA LEU A 239 -22.36 0.43 4.37
C LEU A 239 -23.15 0.17 3.08
N ASP A 240 -22.54 -0.57 2.16
CA ASP A 240 -22.94 -0.73 0.76
C ASP A 240 -23.30 -2.19 0.39
N GLU A 241 -23.65 -3.00 1.38
CA GLU A 241 -24.08 -4.38 1.15
C GLU A 241 -25.32 -4.45 0.25
N LEU A 242 -25.30 -5.41 -0.68
CA LEU A 242 -26.29 -5.59 -1.75
C LEU A 242 -26.32 -4.46 -2.79
N SER A 243 -25.31 -3.58 -2.80
CA SER A 243 -25.19 -2.55 -3.83
C SER A 243 -24.87 -3.16 -5.20
N ILE A 244 -25.30 -2.43 -6.23
CA ILE A 244 -25.02 -2.74 -7.62
C ILE A 244 -24.42 -1.53 -8.32
N ALA A 245 -23.54 -1.79 -9.29
CA ALA A 245 -23.24 -0.82 -10.33
C ALA A 245 -23.48 -1.48 -11.68
N TRP A 246 -24.12 -0.75 -12.58
CA TRP A 246 -24.44 -1.22 -13.93
C TRP A 246 -24.04 -0.15 -14.93
N TRP A 247 -23.09 -0.50 -15.78
CA TRP A 247 -22.60 0.31 -16.88
C TRP A 247 -22.94 -0.37 -18.19
N ARG A 248 -23.43 0.42 -19.16
CA ARG A 248 -23.80 -0.06 -20.48
C ARG A 248 -23.64 1.04 -21.53
N ASP A 249 -23.20 0.67 -22.73
CA ASP A 249 -23.16 1.55 -23.91
C ASP A 249 -22.46 2.90 -23.67
N GLY A 250 -21.37 2.90 -22.88
CA GLY A 250 -20.58 4.10 -22.60
C GLY A 250 -20.89 4.81 -21.29
N GLY A 251 -21.96 4.46 -20.57
CA GLY A 251 -22.41 5.17 -19.37
C GLY A 251 -22.92 4.29 -18.24
N PHE A 252 -22.98 4.82 -17.02
CA PHE A 252 -23.62 4.13 -15.89
C PHE A 252 -25.14 4.31 -15.95
N ILE A 253 -25.86 3.19 -15.88
CA ILE A 253 -27.30 3.13 -15.59
C ILE A 253 -27.50 3.23 -14.06
N PHE A 254 -26.74 2.42 -13.30
CA PHE A 254 -26.65 2.53 -11.85
C PHE A 254 -25.19 2.77 -11.48
N ARG A 255 -24.94 3.87 -10.77
CA ARG A 255 -23.61 4.25 -10.30
C ARG A 255 -23.61 4.29 -8.78
N ASP A 256 -22.56 3.73 -8.19
CA ASP A 256 -22.24 3.92 -6.79
C ASP A 256 -22.00 5.42 -6.49
N ALA A 257 -22.43 5.87 -5.31
CA ALA A 257 -22.27 7.25 -4.86
C ALA A 257 -20.80 7.61 -4.63
N GLY A 258 -19.96 6.61 -4.34
CA GLY A 258 -18.54 6.75 -4.05
C GLY A 258 -18.26 7.45 -2.72
N LEU A 259 -16.99 7.79 -2.51
CA LEU A 259 -16.53 8.54 -1.35
C LEU A 259 -16.56 10.05 -1.60
N LEU A 260 -17.23 10.79 -0.71
CA LEU A 260 -17.20 12.26 -0.70
C LEU A 260 -15.91 12.80 -0.07
N ASN A 261 -15.61 12.38 1.16
CA ASN A 261 -14.40 12.74 1.89
C ASN A 261 -14.17 11.78 3.06
N TYR A 262 -12.97 11.87 3.65
CA TYR A 262 -12.56 11.12 4.85
C TYR A 262 -12.74 11.92 6.16
N ASP A 263 -13.30 13.13 6.13
CA ASP A 263 -13.40 13.98 7.32
C ASP A 263 -14.62 13.54 8.15
N GLN A 264 -14.34 12.87 9.28
CA GLN A 264 -15.36 12.42 10.23
C GLN A 264 -16.07 13.59 10.93
N ASN A 265 -15.53 14.81 10.84
CA ASN A 265 -16.15 16.01 11.41
C ASN A 265 -16.95 16.81 10.38
N ASP A 266 -16.97 16.39 9.11
CA ASP A 266 -17.82 17.02 8.11
C ASP A 266 -19.30 16.75 8.46
N PRO A 267 -20.15 17.78 8.58
CA PRO A 267 -21.58 17.59 8.83
C PRO A 267 -22.31 16.89 7.68
N THR A 268 -21.68 16.81 6.50
CA THR A 268 -22.17 16.06 5.35
C THR A 268 -21.88 14.57 5.57
N PRO A 269 -22.90 13.70 5.62
CA PRO A 269 -22.68 12.28 5.89
C PRO A 269 -21.77 11.65 4.83
N SER A 270 -20.60 11.15 5.25
CA SER A 270 -19.80 10.20 4.46
C SER A 270 -20.27 8.77 4.78
N LEU A 271 -20.36 7.91 3.77
CA LEU A 271 -20.84 6.52 3.90
C LEU A 271 -19.85 5.57 4.59
N SER A 272 -18.72 6.08 5.10
CA SER A 272 -17.67 5.32 5.79
C SER A 272 -18.07 4.99 7.23
N GLY A 273 -18.99 4.03 7.37
CA GLY A 273 -19.71 3.73 8.61
C GLY A 273 -19.27 2.49 9.41
N CYS A 274 -18.15 1.84 9.10
CA CYS A 274 -17.68 0.68 9.87
C CYS A 274 -16.38 1.00 10.62
N LYS A 275 -16.47 1.12 11.95
CA LYS A 275 -15.33 1.04 12.88
C LYS A 275 -15.29 -0.33 13.52
#